data_AF-A0AAJ6E6K1-F1
#
_entry.id   AF-A0AAJ6E6K1-F1
#
_cell.length_a   1.000
_cell.length_b   1.000
_cell.length_c   1.000
_cell.angle_alpha   90.00
_cell.angle_beta   90.00
_cell.angle_gamma   90.00
#
_symmetry.space_group_name_H-M   'P 1'
#
loop_
_entity.id
_entity.type
_entity.pdbx_description
1 polymer ?
#
loop_
_entity_poly.entity_id
_entity_poly.type
_entity_poly.pdbx_seq_one_letter_code
_entity_poly.pdbx_strand_id
1 'polypeptide(L)'
;MGTENIIKHLRVLWRTDRIIADIRLRHLLIGLGLRAFAALIATFGLLMLEFSAYFALVQIWSAIVAAAILGAINFAIAAVLFVVAARPLSGREIELANDIHDAAIEAIQLEARALHAQVTGAVHHPLSGLLPILTPLVAMVIKSLRKAPVAPS
;
A
#
# COMPACT_ATOMS: atom_id res chain seq x y z
N MET A 1 30.08 10.23 22.18
CA MET A 1 29.66 8.90 22.70
C MET A 1 28.30 8.43 22.18
N GLY A 2 27.19 9.20 22.27
CA GLY A 2 25.89 8.72 21.77
C GLY A 2 25.72 8.71 20.23
N THR A 3 26.25 9.72 19.55
CA THR A 3 26.11 9.92 18.09
C THR A 3 26.93 8.92 17.27
N GLU A 4 28.11 8.51 17.75
CA GLU A 4 28.98 7.55 17.06
C GLU A 4 28.37 6.14 17.01
N ASN A 5 27.64 5.76 18.06
CA ASN A 5 26.92 4.49 18.09
C ASN A 5 25.72 4.53 17.13
N ILE A 6 24.95 5.62 17.11
CA ILE A 6 23.82 5.80 16.18
C ILE A 6 24.29 5.70 14.72
N ILE A 7 25.38 6.36 14.35
CA ILE A 7 25.92 6.32 12.98
C ILE A 7 26.40 4.90 12.61
N LYS A 8 27.00 4.18 13.56
CA LYS A 8 27.39 2.78 13.34
C LYS A 8 26.17 1.88 13.11
N HIS A 9 25.13 1.98 13.95
CA HIS A 9 23.90 1.20 13.79
C HIS A 9 23.16 1.54 12.49
N LEU A 10 23.06 2.81 12.12
CA LEU A 10 22.42 3.25 10.88
C LEU A 10 23.15 2.76 9.62
N ARG A 11 24.49 2.74 9.67
CA ARG A 11 25.32 2.22 8.58
C ARG A 11 25.17 0.71 8.40
N VAL A 12 25.05 -0.03 9.51
CA VAL A 12 24.77 -1.47 9.48
C VAL A 12 23.37 -1.72 8.93
N LEU A 13 22.36 -0.98 9.38
CA LEU A 13 20.99 -1.09 8.89
C LEU A 13 20.90 -0.81 7.38
N TRP A 14 21.48 0.31 6.92
CA TRP A 14 21.53 0.63 5.49
C TRP A 14 22.19 -0.50 4.69
N ARG A 15 23.34 -1.01 5.13
CA ARG A 15 24.04 -2.08 4.41
C ARG A 15 23.15 -3.31 4.26
N THR A 16 22.42 -3.69 5.31
CA THR A 16 21.47 -4.80 5.27
C THR A 16 20.30 -4.51 4.33
N ASP A 17 19.68 -3.34 4.42
CA ASP A 17 18.54 -2.94 3.57
C ASP A 17 18.93 -2.90 2.09
N ARG A 18 20.15 -2.45 1.77
CA ARG A 18 20.68 -2.44 0.41
C ARG A 18 20.86 -3.85 -0.14
N ILE A 19 21.29 -4.82 0.67
CA ILE A 19 21.44 -6.21 0.26
C ILE A 19 20.07 -6.85 0.00
N ILE A 20 19.10 -6.60 0.89
CA ILE A 20 17.73 -7.10 0.75
C ILE A 20 17.06 -6.51 -0.50
N ALA A 21 17.22 -5.20 -0.72
CA ALA A 21 16.69 -4.52 -1.89
C ALA A 21 17.30 -5.05 -3.19
N ASP A 22 18.61 -5.32 -3.25
CA ASP A 22 19.26 -5.86 -4.46
C ASP A 22 18.78 -7.29 -4.77
N ILE A 23 18.63 -8.15 -3.76
CA ILE A 23 18.11 -9.51 -3.93
C ILE A 23 16.66 -9.47 -4.45
N ARG A 24 15.80 -8.65 -3.81
CA ARG A 24 14.40 -8.50 -4.23
C ARG A 24 14.30 -7.89 -5.63
N LEU A 25 15.12 -6.89 -5.94
CA LEU A 25 15.16 -6.27 -7.26
C LEU A 25 15.59 -7.27 -8.34
N ARG A 26 16.65 -8.05 -8.12
CA ARG A 26 17.07 -9.09 -9.08
C ARG A 26 16.00 -10.15 -9.29
N HIS A 27 15.36 -10.60 -8.22
CA HIS A 27 14.29 -11.59 -8.32
C HIS A 27 13.09 -11.04 -9.12
N LEU A 28 12.71 -9.78 -8.87
CA LEU A 28 11.67 -9.09 -9.64
C LEU A 28 12.07 -8.85 -11.10
N LEU A 29 13.31 -8.40 -11.35
CA LEU A 29 13.81 -8.13 -12.71
C LEU A 29 13.87 -9.40 -13.56
N ILE A 30 14.36 -10.52 -13.00
CA ILE A 30 14.41 -11.80 -13.71
C ILE A 30 12.99 -12.32 -13.93
N GLY A 31 12.13 -12.30 -12.90
CA GLY A 31 10.75 -12.75 -13.02
C GLY A 31 9.93 -11.93 -14.02
N LEU A 32 10.06 -10.61 -13.99
CA LEU A 32 9.37 -9.69 -14.90
C LEU A 32 9.94 -9.77 -16.31
N GLY A 33 11.26 -9.90 -16.46
CA GLY A 33 11.93 -10.10 -17.75
C GLY A 33 11.46 -11.38 -18.45
N LEU A 34 11.45 -12.52 -17.73
CA LEU A 34 10.94 -13.78 -18.29
C LEU A 34 9.46 -13.69 -18.66
N ARG A 35 8.62 -13.07 -17.81
CA ARG A 35 7.18 -12.89 -18.09
C ARG A 35 6.94 -11.98 -19.29
N ALA A 36 7.68 -10.88 -19.41
CA ALA A 36 7.58 -9.98 -20.55
C ALA A 36 8.01 -10.67 -21.85
N PHE A 37 9.10 -11.45 -21.82
CA PHE A 37 9.55 -12.21 -22.97
C PHE A 37 8.56 -13.32 -23.37
N ALA A 38 7.99 -14.03 -22.40
CA ALA A 38 6.93 -15.00 -22.64
C ALA A 38 5.69 -14.35 -23.27
N ALA A 39 5.26 -13.18 -22.77
CA ALA A 39 4.14 -12.42 -23.33
C ALA A 39 4.43 -11.96 -24.77
N LEU A 40 5.66 -11.53 -25.07
CA LEU A 40 6.08 -11.18 -26.41
C LEU A 40 5.99 -12.39 -27.36
N ILE A 41 6.55 -13.53 -26.98
CA ILE A 41 6.48 -14.77 -27.77
C ILE A 41 5.02 -15.18 -27.98
N ALA A 42 4.20 -15.16 -26.93
CA ALA A 42 2.78 -15.49 -27.02
C ALA A 42 2.05 -14.56 -28.00
N THR A 43 2.38 -13.26 -28.01
CA THR A 43 1.82 -12.28 -28.95
C THR A 43 2.20 -12.62 -30.39
N PHE A 44 3.48 -12.88 -30.66
CA PHE A 44 3.92 -13.31 -32.00
C PHE A 44 3.30 -14.64 -32.43
N GLY A 45 3.21 -15.61 -31.53
CA GLY A 45 2.56 -16.90 -31.79
C GLY A 45 1.09 -16.74 -32.14
N LEU A 46 0.36 -15.88 -31.42
CA LEU A 46 -1.04 -15.58 -31.69
C LEU A 46 -1.21 -14.90 -33.07
N LEU A 47 -0.36 -13.92 -33.40
CA LEU A 47 -0.36 -13.28 -34.71
C LEU A 47 -0.07 -14.27 -35.85
N MET A 48 0.89 -15.17 -35.67
CA MET A 48 1.21 -16.19 -36.69
C MET A 48 0.06 -17.18 -36.88
N LEU A 49 -0.60 -17.57 -35.79
CA LEU A 49 -1.79 -18.42 -35.85
C LEU A 49 -2.93 -17.69 -36.57
N GLU A 50 -3.11 -16.41 -36.31
CA GLU A 50 -4.10 -15.58 -36.99
C GLU A 50 -3.84 -15.48 -38.49
N PHE A 51 -2.60 -15.17 -38.91
CA PHE A 51 -2.24 -15.16 -40.34
C PHE A 51 -2.43 -16.52 -40.99
N SER A 52 -2.02 -17.60 -40.32
CA SER A 52 -2.21 -18.96 -40.82
C SER A 52 -3.69 -19.31 -41.01
N ALA A 53 -4.52 -19.01 -40.01
CA ALA A 53 -5.96 -19.23 -40.08
C ALA A 53 -6.61 -18.36 -41.16
N TYR A 54 -6.21 -17.09 -41.28
CA TYR A 54 -6.70 -16.20 -42.32
C TYR A 54 -6.40 -16.73 -43.72
N PHE A 55 -5.15 -17.10 -44.00
CA PHE A 55 -4.74 -17.63 -45.29
C PHE A 55 -5.39 -18.98 -45.61
N ALA A 56 -5.66 -19.81 -44.61
CA ALA A 56 -6.42 -21.05 -44.80
C ALA A 56 -7.90 -20.78 -45.10
N LEU A 57 -8.52 -19.82 -44.39
CA LEU A 57 -9.95 -19.55 -44.49
C LEU A 57 -10.30 -18.81 -45.78
N VAL A 58 -9.43 -17.90 -46.24
CA VAL A 58 -9.62 -17.16 -47.51
C VAL A 58 -9.53 -18.06 -48.76
N GLN A 59 -8.99 -19.29 -48.64
CA GLN A 59 -9.02 -20.26 -49.74
C GLN A 59 -10.42 -20.85 -49.95
N ILE A 60 -11.25 -20.84 -48.91
CA ILE A 60 -12.59 -21.44 -48.92
C ILE A 60 -13.68 -20.36 -48.97
N TRP A 61 -13.45 -19.22 -48.30
CA TRP A 61 -14.37 -18.09 -48.17
C TRP A 61 -13.74 -16.79 -48.69
N SER A 62 -14.53 -15.70 -48.78
CA SER A 62 -13.98 -14.40 -49.17
C SER A 62 -13.14 -13.76 -48.05
N ALA A 63 -12.20 -12.88 -48.43
CA ALA A 63 -11.34 -12.14 -47.50
C ALA A 63 -12.13 -11.38 -46.42
N ILE A 64 -13.27 -10.80 -46.80
CA ILE A 64 -14.15 -10.05 -45.89
C ILE A 64 -14.72 -10.97 -44.83
N VAL A 65 -15.25 -12.14 -45.22
CA VAL A 65 -15.86 -13.08 -44.27
C VAL A 65 -14.79 -13.74 -43.41
N ALA A 66 -13.63 -14.06 -43.97
CA ALA A 66 -12.51 -14.60 -43.21
C ALA A 66 -12.05 -13.63 -42.11
N ALA A 67 -11.87 -12.34 -42.45
CA ALA A 67 -11.51 -11.32 -41.49
C ALA A 67 -12.58 -11.12 -40.41
N ALA A 68 -13.87 -11.16 -40.78
CA ALA A 68 -14.97 -11.05 -39.83
C ALA A 68 -15.00 -12.21 -38.82
N ILE A 69 -14.80 -13.45 -39.29
CA ILE A 69 -14.77 -14.65 -38.43
C ILE A 69 -13.57 -14.59 -37.47
N LEU A 70 -12.37 -14.30 -37.99
CA LEU A 70 -11.17 -14.18 -37.15
C LEU A 70 -11.31 -13.04 -36.12
N GLY A 71 -11.85 -11.89 -36.52
CA GLY A 71 -12.13 -10.78 -35.61
C GLY A 71 -13.09 -11.18 -34.49
N ALA A 72 -14.17 -11.91 -34.81
CA ALA A 72 -15.10 -12.42 -33.81
C ALA A 72 -14.43 -13.40 -32.83
N ILE A 73 -13.56 -14.29 -33.32
CA ILE A 73 -12.78 -15.21 -32.48
C ILE A 73 -11.83 -14.43 -31.55
N ASN A 74 -11.12 -13.43 -32.07
CA ASN A 74 -10.23 -12.59 -31.26
C ASN A 74 -10.99 -11.81 -30.17
N PHE A 75 -12.18 -11.29 -30.47
CA PHE A 75 -13.04 -10.68 -29.46
C PHE A 75 -13.48 -11.69 -28.38
N ALA A 76 -13.82 -12.92 -28.77
CA ALA A 76 -14.17 -13.97 -27.81
C ALA A 76 -12.98 -14.32 -26.90
N ILE A 77 -11.77 -14.47 -27.46
CA ILE A 77 -10.54 -14.70 -26.69
C ILE A 77 -10.30 -13.52 -25.71
N ALA A 78 -10.42 -12.28 -26.18
CA ALA A 78 -10.26 -11.09 -25.35
C ALA A 78 -11.28 -11.05 -24.20
N ALA A 79 -12.54 -11.41 -24.44
CA ALA A 79 -13.56 -11.49 -23.41
C ALA A 79 -13.23 -12.54 -22.35
N VAL A 80 -12.75 -13.73 -22.75
CA VAL A 80 -12.30 -14.78 -21.81
C VAL A 80 -11.12 -14.29 -20.97
N LEU A 81 -10.11 -13.69 -21.61
CA LEU A 81 -8.95 -13.12 -20.90
C LEU A 81 -9.38 -12.02 -19.94
N PHE A 82 -10.31 -11.16 -20.32
CA PHE A 82 -10.85 -10.12 -19.46
C PHE A 82 -11.55 -10.70 -18.23
N VAL A 83 -12.40 -11.72 -18.41
CA VAL A 83 -13.07 -12.41 -17.29
C VAL A 83 -12.05 -13.08 -16.36
N VAL A 84 -11.01 -13.71 -16.91
CA VAL A 84 -9.95 -14.33 -16.11
C VAL A 84 -9.11 -13.28 -15.37
N ALA A 85 -8.73 -12.20 -16.04
CA ALA A 85 -7.94 -11.11 -15.47
C ALA A 85 -8.73 -10.28 -14.44
N ALA A 86 -10.05 -10.19 -14.59
CA ALA A 86 -10.94 -9.53 -13.64
C ALA A 86 -11.20 -10.35 -12.37
N ARG A 87 -10.72 -11.61 -12.31
CA ARG A 87 -10.78 -12.39 -11.06
C ARG A 87 -9.80 -11.76 -10.07
N PRO A 88 -10.26 -11.33 -8.88
CA PRO A 88 -9.35 -10.79 -7.86
C PRO A 88 -8.27 -11.82 -7.52
N LEU A 89 -7.02 -11.36 -7.37
CA LEU A 89 -5.93 -12.20 -6.89
C LEU A 89 -6.33 -12.74 -5.51
N SER A 90 -6.51 -14.07 -5.44
CA SER A 90 -6.60 -14.91 -4.24
C SER A 90 -6.95 -14.17 -2.94
N GLY A 91 -8.22 -14.22 -2.53
CA GLY A 91 -8.69 -13.67 -1.25
C GLY A 91 -7.84 -14.06 -0.04
N ARG A 92 -7.13 -15.19 -0.07
CA ARG A 92 -6.23 -15.63 1.01
C ARG A 92 -4.97 -14.76 1.21
N GLU A 93 -4.44 -14.12 0.17
CA GLU A 93 -3.27 -13.23 0.30
C GLU A 93 -3.67 -11.85 0.77
N ILE A 94 -4.87 -11.39 0.38
CA ILE A 94 -5.46 -10.13 0.86
C ILE A 94 -5.94 -10.28 2.31
N GLU A 95 -6.55 -11.42 2.65
CA GLU A 95 -6.97 -11.75 4.02
C GLU A 95 -5.77 -11.83 4.96
N LEU A 96 -4.68 -12.50 4.57
CA LEU A 96 -3.45 -12.54 5.38
C LEU A 96 -2.80 -11.15 5.53
N ALA A 97 -2.83 -10.33 4.48
CA ALA A 97 -2.34 -8.95 4.54
C ALA A 97 -3.22 -8.08 5.47
N ASN A 98 -4.53 -8.32 5.47
CA ASN A 98 -5.47 -7.62 6.34
C ASN A 98 -5.32 -8.06 7.80
N ASP A 99 -5.14 -9.36 8.06
CA ASP A 99 -4.87 -9.89 9.40
C ASP A 99 -3.60 -9.29 10.01
N ILE A 100 -2.53 -9.16 9.21
CA ILE A 100 -1.26 -8.54 9.64
C ILE A 100 -1.47 -7.04 9.89
N HIS A 101 -2.26 -6.36 9.06
CA HIS A 101 -2.59 -4.95 9.24
C HIS A 101 -3.39 -4.72 10.53
N ASP A 102 -4.43 -5.51 10.75
CA ASP A 102 -5.30 -5.42 11.92
C ASP A 102 -4.53 -5.73 13.21
N ALA A 103 -3.66 -6.74 13.21
CA ALA A 103 -2.77 -7.04 14.32
C ALA A 103 -1.77 -5.90 14.62
N ALA A 104 -1.26 -5.23 13.58
CA ALA A 104 -0.39 -4.07 13.75
C ALA A 104 -1.14 -2.86 14.33
N ILE A 105 -2.38 -2.62 13.90
CA ILE A 105 -3.23 -1.56 14.46
C ILE A 105 -3.57 -1.85 15.92
N GLU A 106 -3.88 -3.09 16.26
CA GLU A 106 -4.16 -3.50 17.64
C GLU A 106 -2.93 -3.29 18.55
N ALA A 107 -1.74 -3.66 18.07
CA ALA A 107 -0.48 -3.40 18.79
C ALA A 107 -0.24 -1.90 19.02
N ILE A 108 -0.44 -1.06 18.00
CA ILE A 108 -0.32 0.40 18.11
C ILE A 108 -1.34 0.97 19.10
N GLN A 109 -2.58 0.48 19.10
CA GLN A 109 -3.60 0.92 20.06
C GLN A 109 -3.26 0.52 21.50
N LEU A 110 -2.74 -0.68 21.71
CA LEU A 110 -2.31 -1.15 23.03
C LEU A 110 -1.14 -0.30 23.54
N GLU A 111 -0.18 -0.01 22.67
CA GLU A 111 0.98 0.82 22.99
C GLU A 111 0.57 2.28 23.25
N ALA A 112 -0.37 2.83 22.48
CA ALA A 112 -0.96 4.15 22.72
C ALA A 112 -1.70 4.23 24.07
N ARG A 113 -2.44 3.18 24.45
CA ARG A 113 -3.09 3.10 25.77
C ARG A 113 -2.07 2.97 26.89
N ALA A 114 -1.00 2.20 26.70
CA ALA A 114 0.07 2.06 27.68
C ALA A 114 0.86 3.37 27.85
N LEU A 115 1.12 4.11 26.76
CA LEU A 115 1.68 5.45 26.81
C LEU A 115 0.72 6.42 27.51
N HIS A 116 -0.57 6.41 27.17
CA HIS A 116 -1.56 7.26 27.82
C HIS A 116 -1.68 6.95 29.31
N ALA A 117 -1.66 5.68 29.72
CA ALA A 117 -1.68 5.25 31.11
C ALA A 117 -0.39 5.62 31.87
N GLN A 118 0.77 5.60 31.20
CA GLN A 118 2.02 6.09 31.78
C GLN A 118 2.00 7.61 31.92
N VAL A 119 1.47 8.35 30.95
CA VAL A 119 1.31 9.80 31.04
C VAL A 119 0.29 10.16 32.13
N THR A 120 -0.88 9.54 32.20
CA THR A 120 -1.87 9.84 33.24
C THR A 120 -1.44 9.35 34.62
N GLY A 121 -0.77 8.21 34.71
CA GLY A 121 -0.17 7.70 35.95
C GLY A 121 0.95 8.60 36.47
N ALA A 122 1.82 9.09 35.57
CA ALA A 122 2.87 10.05 35.90
C ALA A 122 2.34 11.47 36.16
N VAL A 123 1.13 11.80 35.70
CA VAL A 123 0.45 13.09 35.97
C VAL A 123 -0.35 13.05 37.27
N HIS A 124 -0.93 11.90 37.64
CA HIS A 124 -1.69 11.76 38.89
C HIS A 124 -0.82 11.66 40.15
N HIS A 125 0.45 11.24 40.05
CA HIS A 125 1.36 11.19 41.21
C HIS A 125 1.91 12.55 41.69
N PRO A 126 2.29 13.52 40.81
CA PRO A 126 2.78 14.83 41.24
C PRO A 126 1.69 15.92 41.36
N LEU A 127 0.50 15.75 40.77
CA LEU A 127 -0.55 16.79 40.82
C LEU A 127 -1.47 16.70 42.05
N SER A 128 -1.59 15.54 42.71
CA SER A 128 -2.42 15.40 43.92
C SER A 128 -1.88 16.21 45.11
N GLY A 129 -0.59 16.56 45.12
CA GLY A 129 0.02 17.43 46.13
C GLY A 129 -0.01 18.94 45.82
N LEU A 130 -0.37 19.34 44.59
CA LEU A 130 -0.30 20.74 44.13
C LEU A 130 -1.67 21.37 43.80
N LEU A 131 -2.75 20.58 43.86
CA LEU A 131 -4.13 21.04 43.63
C LEU A 131 -4.58 22.27 44.45
N PRO A 132 -4.21 22.45 45.74
CA PRO A 132 -4.69 23.62 46.48
C PRO A 132 -3.93 24.93 46.17
N ILE A 133 -2.86 24.90 45.36
CA ILE A 133 -2.03 26.08 45.04
C ILE A 133 -2.40 26.70 43.67
N LEU A 134 -2.98 25.91 42.75
CA LEU A 134 -3.27 26.35 41.38
C LEU A 134 -4.69 26.92 41.18
N THR A 135 -5.60 26.71 42.13
CA THR A 135 -6.96 27.29 42.13
C THR A 135 -7.00 28.83 42.05
N PRO A 136 -6.17 29.63 42.77
CA PRO A 136 -6.22 31.08 42.65
C PRO A 136 -5.73 31.60 41.29
N LEU A 137 -4.78 30.91 40.64
CA LEU A 137 -4.25 31.32 39.32
C LEU A 137 -5.29 31.15 38.21
N VAL A 138 -5.99 30.01 38.19
CA VAL A 138 -7.06 29.76 37.20
C VAL A 138 -8.23 30.73 37.41
N ALA A 139 -8.62 30.99 38.66
CA ALA A 139 -9.66 31.98 38.97
C ALA A 139 -9.26 33.41 38.56
N MET A 140 -7.98 33.76 38.69
CA MET A 140 -7.48 35.10 38.32
C MET A 140 -7.45 35.33 36.81
N VAL A 141 -7.12 34.30 36.01
CA VAL A 141 -7.20 34.35 34.54
C VAL A 141 -8.66 34.43 34.06
N ILE A 142 -9.57 33.67 34.67
CA ILE A 142 -11.00 33.74 34.30
C ILE A 142 -11.58 35.12 34.64
N LYS A 143 -11.15 35.73 35.76
CA LYS A 143 -11.59 37.06 36.17
C LYS A 143 -11.02 38.18 35.29
N SER A 144 -9.79 38.04 34.79
CA SER A 144 -9.20 39.02 33.85
C SER A 144 -9.87 38.96 32.47
N LEU A 145 -10.25 37.77 32.01
CA LEU A 145 -10.99 37.59 30.75
C LEU A 145 -12.44 38.09 30.82
N ARG A 146 -13.07 38.04 32.00
CA ARG A 146 -14.44 38.56 32.19
C ARG A 146 -14.50 40.09 32.31
N LYS A 147 -13.37 40.76 32.54
CA LYS A 147 -13.31 42.22 32.75
C LYS A 147 -12.78 42.98 31.52
N ALA A 148 -13.22 42.59 30.33
CA ALA A 148 -13.15 43.42 29.13
C ALA A 148 -14.56 43.96 28.79
N PRO A 149 -14.89 45.22 29.15
CA PRO A 149 -16.10 45.87 28.68
C PRO A 149 -15.85 46.54 27.32
N VAL A 150 -16.67 46.10 26.35
CA VAL A 150 -17.27 46.84 25.23
C VAL A 150 -16.84 48.31 25.08
N ALA A 151 -16.26 48.62 23.91
CA ALA A 151 -16.02 49.98 23.42
C ALA A 151 -17.32 50.76 23.17
N PRO A 152 -17.29 52.10 23.30
CA PRO A 152 -18.15 52.93 22.47
C PRO A 152 -17.35 53.93 21.63
N SER A 153 -17.68 53.92 20.33
CA SER A 153 -17.75 55.03 19.36
C SER A 153 -16.63 56.06 19.31
#